data_AF-A0A936SZQ9-F1
#
_entry.id   AF-A0A936SZQ9-F1
#
_cell.length_a   1.000
_cell.length_b   1.000
_cell.length_c   1.000
_cell.angle_alpha   90.00
_cell.angle_beta   90.00
_cell.angle_gamma   90.00
#
_symmetry.space_group_name_H-M   'P 1'
#
loop_
_entity.id
_entity.type
_entity.pdbx_description
1 polymer ?
#
loop_
_entity_poly.entity_id
_entity_poly.type
_entity_poly.pdbx_seq_one_letter_code
_entity_poly.pdbx_strand_id
1 'polypeptide(L)'
;MRVRGALSGAFAIASILVLTSFGCGGAHVEHRPSSGFFDAPDQATVPEHTVESLKECVRQHAGELTTYSHETRFTVDLTAEGTVSKVRLGKSTLSSGAMESCMMRALVEMSIPPLAIPLRSSEPFSGGEWMRHSKEPLGIAQAAGGLAALGPIMIVAAGVTIAVYVAVVTVDETAEAIKRWRRIENLCMPWLNQCLMDNKQPSWNIGDFGTEKDCKSCFYECKHRGGHWPDYKCPRPGYRPPGLSSN
;
A
#
# COMPACT_ATOMS: atom_id res chain seq x y z
N MET A 1 -14.82 -66.92 9.26
CA MET A 1 -14.82 -66.64 10.72
C MET A 1 -14.44 -65.17 10.89
N ARG A 2 -15.38 -64.22 11.06
CA ARG A 2 -15.77 -63.56 12.35
C ARG A 2 -14.55 -63.37 13.27
N VAL A 3 -14.15 -62.15 13.65
CA VAL A 3 -14.85 -61.32 14.65
C VAL A 3 -14.69 -59.80 14.36
N ARG A 4 -15.80 -59.05 14.47
CA ARG A 4 -15.86 -57.59 14.56
C ARG A 4 -15.61 -57.16 16.02
N GLY A 5 -14.69 -56.22 16.25
CA GLY A 5 -14.55 -55.53 17.54
C GLY A 5 -15.04 -54.09 17.39
N ALA A 6 -16.22 -53.80 17.94
CA ALA A 6 -16.74 -52.45 18.10
C ALA A 6 -16.41 -51.99 19.53
N LEU A 7 -15.73 -50.85 19.66
CA LEU A 7 -15.50 -50.18 20.94
C LEU A 7 -16.14 -48.80 20.88
N SER A 8 -17.33 -48.71 21.46
CA SER A 8 -18.04 -47.46 21.76
C SER A 8 -17.38 -46.79 22.96
N GLY A 9 -16.74 -45.65 22.74
CA GLY A 9 -16.31 -44.73 23.79
C GLY A 9 -17.30 -43.58 23.91
N ALA A 10 -18.16 -43.62 24.93
CA ALA A 10 -19.00 -42.49 25.32
C ALA A 10 -18.18 -41.56 26.21
N PHE A 11 -17.91 -40.33 25.77
CA PHE A 11 -17.37 -39.29 26.63
C PHE A 11 -18.49 -38.31 26.99
N ALA A 12 -18.73 -38.22 28.30
CA ALA A 12 -19.77 -37.40 28.91
C ALA A 12 -19.48 -35.90 28.74
N ILE A 13 -20.55 -35.17 28.45
CA ILE A 13 -20.62 -33.72 28.38
C ILE A 13 -20.59 -33.18 29.81
N ALA A 14 -19.58 -32.37 30.16
CA ALA A 14 -19.55 -31.60 31.39
C ALA A 14 -19.79 -30.11 31.05
N SER A 15 -21.05 -29.69 31.08
CA SER A 15 -21.44 -28.29 31.00
C SER A 15 -21.22 -27.62 32.35
N ILE A 16 -20.21 -26.77 32.46
CA ILE A 16 -20.02 -25.89 33.62
C ILE A 16 -20.66 -24.54 33.28
N LEU A 17 -21.85 -24.29 33.81
CA LEU A 17 -22.49 -22.97 33.85
C LEU A 17 -21.91 -22.20 35.04
N VAL A 18 -21.06 -21.20 34.77
CA VAL A 18 -20.69 -20.21 35.78
C VAL A 18 -21.57 -18.98 35.59
N LEU A 19 -22.46 -18.77 36.57
CA LEU A 19 -23.20 -17.53 36.77
C LEU A 19 -22.28 -16.53 37.49
N THR A 20 -21.96 -15.41 36.84
CA THR A 20 -21.37 -14.25 37.54
C THR A 20 -22.34 -13.08 37.52
N SER A 21 -22.60 -12.63 38.75
CA SER A 21 -23.35 -11.48 39.26
C SER A 21 -23.38 -10.20 38.42
N PHE A 22 -24.57 -9.63 38.30
CA PHE A 22 -24.82 -8.23 37.98
C PHE A 22 -24.31 -7.33 39.11
N GLY A 23 -23.33 -6.47 38.82
CA GLY A 23 -22.91 -5.36 39.67
C GLY A 23 -22.99 -4.05 38.89
N CYS A 24 -23.88 -3.15 39.32
CA CYS A 24 -24.03 -1.78 38.82
C CYS A 24 -23.28 -0.82 39.76
N GLY A 25 -22.47 0.09 39.23
CA GLY A 25 -22.06 1.30 39.95
C GLY A 25 -20.58 1.66 39.84
N GLY A 26 -20.28 2.69 39.05
CA GLY A 26 -18.99 3.37 39.04
C GLY A 26 -18.53 3.74 37.64
N ALA A 27 -18.99 4.89 37.13
CA ALA A 27 -18.41 5.49 35.94
C ALA A 27 -17.00 6.01 36.27
N HIS A 28 -16.02 5.11 36.19
CA HIS A 28 -14.63 5.49 36.01
C HIS A 28 -14.37 5.41 34.51
N VAL A 29 -14.16 6.58 33.89
CA VAL A 29 -13.64 6.66 32.52
C VAL A 29 -12.19 6.17 32.60
N GLU A 30 -12.04 4.86 32.42
CA GLU A 30 -10.76 4.21 32.26
C GLU A 30 -10.19 4.69 30.93
N HIS A 31 -9.29 5.67 31.03
CA HIS A 31 -8.40 6.08 29.96
C HIS A 31 -7.58 4.85 29.56
N ARG A 32 -8.10 4.09 28.59
CA ARG A 32 -7.29 3.18 27.80
C ARG A 32 -6.19 4.07 27.19
N PRO A 33 -4.90 3.83 27.45
CA PRO A 33 -3.87 4.54 26.75
C PRO A 33 -3.99 4.12 25.29
N SER A 34 -4.63 4.96 24.49
CA SER A 34 -4.46 4.96 23.05
C SER A 34 -2.96 5.05 22.82
N SER A 35 -2.35 3.92 22.49
CA SER A 35 -1.08 3.87 21.81
C SER A 35 -1.29 4.58 20.48
N GLY A 36 -1.16 5.90 20.52
CA GLY A 36 -1.15 6.77 19.36
C GLY A 36 0.10 6.43 18.56
N PHE A 37 -0.08 5.60 17.54
CA PHE A 37 0.88 5.41 16.47
C PHE A 37 0.08 5.13 15.20
N PHE A 38 -0.22 6.21 14.46
CA PHE A 38 -0.85 6.26 13.14
C PHE A 38 -2.35 5.90 13.04
N ASP A 39 -3.23 6.87 13.31
CA ASP A 39 -4.52 6.96 12.59
C ASP A 39 -4.21 7.40 11.15
N ALA A 40 -3.84 6.43 10.32
CA ALA A 40 -3.83 6.58 8.87
C ALA A 40 -5.28 6.44 8.35
N PRO A 41 -5.69 7.18 7.31
CA PRO A 41 -7.03 7.07 6.76
C PRO A 41 -7.30 5.63 6.33
N ASP A 42 -8.48 5.10 6.66
CA ASP A 42 -9.02 3.76 6.37
C ASP A 42 -8.18 2.97 5.37
N GLN A 43 -7.19 2.23 5.87
CA GLN A 43 -6.46 1.29 5.05
C GLN A 43 -7.40 0.15 4.71
N ALA A 44 -7.62 -0.04 3.40
CA ALA A 44 -8.24 -1.24 2.88
C ALA A 44 -7.62 -2.46 3.59
N THR A 45 -8.46 -3.27 4.21
CA THR A 45 -8.04 -4.44 4.98
C THR A 45 -8.27 -5.68 4.14
N VAL A 46 -7.32 -6.60 4.12
CA VAL A 46 -7.43 -7.87 3.40
C VAL A 46 -8.58 -8.69 4.03
N PRO A 47 -9.50 -9.27 3.23
CA PRO A 47 -10.56 -10.10 3.77
C PRO A 47 -10.01 -11.27 4.61
N GLU A 48 -10.66 -11.58 5.73
CA GLU A 48 -10.20 -12.60 6.68
C GLU A 48 -10.07 -14.00 6.03
N HIS A 49 -11.01 -14.35 5.13
CA HIS A 49 -10.95 -15.61 4.40
C HIS A 49 -9.68 -15.71 3.52
N THR A 50 -9.25 -14.61 2.91
CA THR A 50 -8.02 -14.55 2.11
C THR A 50 -6.80 -14.73 3.01
N VAL A 51 -6.79 -14.13 4.20
CA VAL A 51 -5.72 -14.30 5.19
C VAL A 51 -5.61 -15.77 5.62
N GLU A 52 -6.72 -16.45 5.87
CA GLU A 52 -6.72 -17.87 6.22
C GLU A 52 -6.24 -18.76 5.07
N SER A 53 -6.66 -18.48 3.83
CA SER A 53 -6.15 -19.19 2.64
C SER A 53 -4.64 -18.99 2.47
N LEU A 54 -4.12 -17.78 2.71
CA LEU A 54 -2.68 -17.51 2.68
C LEU A 54 -1.93 -18.27 3.77
N LYS A 55 -2.46 -18.30 5.01
CA LYS A 55 -1.87 -19.09 6.10
C LYS A 55 -1.83 -20.57 5.76
N GLU A 56 -2.86 -21.08 5.12
CA GLU A 56 -2.92 -22.49 4.70
C GLU A 56 -1.85 -22.82 3.64
N CYS A 57 -1.66 -21.95 2.65
CA CYS A 57 -0.56 -22.08 1.69
C CYS A 57 0.82 -22.13 2.38
N VAL A 58 1.02 -21.30 3.41
CA VAL A 58 2.28 -21.34 4.19
C VAL A 58 2.40 -22.66 4.94
N ARG A 59 1.36 -23.13 5.63
CA ARG A 59 1.40 -24.40 6.38
C ARG A 59 1.76 -25.58 5.49
N GLN A 60 1.24 -25.62 4.27
CA GLN A 60 1.50 -26.71 3.32
C GLN A 60 2.92 -26.73 2.80
N HIS A 61 3.56 -25.56 2.62
CA HIS A 61 4.85 -25.45 1.94
C HIS A 61 6.01 -24.94 2.82
N ALA A 62 5.78 -24.57 4.10
CA ALA A 62 6.81 -23.99 4.97
C ALA A 62 8.02 -24.90 5.16
N GLY A 63 7.86 -26.22 5.08
CA GLY A 63 8.96 -27.18 5.18
C GLY A 63 9.96 -27.12 4.02
N GLU A 64 9.63 -26.46 2.92
CA GLU A 64 10.51 -26.26 1.76
C GLU A 64 11.43 -25.03 1.92
N LEU A 65 11.16 -24.18 2.91
CA LEU A 65 11.89 -22.94 3.12
C LEU A 65 13.21 -23.21 3.87
N THR A 66 14.29 -22.66 3.33
CA THR A 66 15.64 -22.86 3.88
C THR A 66 16.01 -21.85 4.97
N THR A 67 15.24 -20.76 5.10
CA THR A 67 15.48 -19.69 6.06
C THR A 67 14.23 -19.36 6.87
N TYR A 68 14.40 -18.59 7.93
CA TYR A 68 13.34 -18.30 8.90
C TYR A 68 12.56 -17.01 8.62
N SER A 69 12.97 -16.20 7.64
CA SER A 69 12.37 -14.90 7.34
C SER A 69 12.29 -14.67 5.85
N HIS A 70 11.08 -14.46 5.35
CA HIS A 70 10.84 -14.20 3.94
C HIS A 70 9.87 -13.03 3.74
N GLU A 71 10.06 -12.32 2.63
CA GLU A 71 9.17 -11.31 2.09
C GLU A 71 8.69 -11.73 0.70
N THR A 72 7.41 -11.49 0.42
CA THR A 72 6.84 -11.59 -0.92
C THR A 72 5.88 -10.43 -1.20
N ARG A 73 5.86 -9.95 -2.44
CA ARG A 73 5.01 -8.85 -2.88
C ARG A 73 4.10 -9.29 -4.01
N PHE A 74 2.81 -8.99 -3.88
CA PHE A 74 1.81 -9.23 -4.90
C PHE A 74 1.18 -7.91 -5.35
N THR A 75 0.88 -7.82 -6.64
CA THR A 75 0.04 -6.76 -7.20
C THR A 75 -1.24 -7.40 -7.73
N VAL A 76 -2.37 -6.92 -7.25
CA VAL A 76 -3.70 -7.44 -7.52
C VAL A 76 -4.45 -6.39 -8.33
N ASP A 77 -4.82 -6.74 -9.56
CA ASP A 77 -5.61 -5.91 -10.45
C ASP A 77 -7.09 -6.22 -10.20
N LEU A 78 -7.87 -5.27 -9.68
CA LEU A 78 -9.31 -5.38 -9.43
C LEU A 78 -10.14 -4.77 -10.57
N THR A 79 -11.21 -5.45 -10.95
CA THR A 79 -12.27 -4.91 -11.81
C THR A 79 -13.06 -3.80 -11.10
N ALA A 80 -13.90 -3.07 -11.85
CA ALA A 80 -14.78 -2.05 -11.30
C ALA A 80 -15.75 -2.59 -10.24
N GLU A 81 -16.07 -3.89 -10.30
CA GLU A 81 -16.94 -4.60 -9.36
C GLU A 81 -16.22 -5.04 -8.08
N GLY A 82 -14.91 -4.78 -7.96
CA GLY A 82 -14.10 -5.21 -6.80
C GLY A 82 -13.69 -6.69 -6.83
N THR A 83 -13.75 -7.32 -8.01
CA THR A 83 -13.28 -8.70 -8.21
C THR A 83 -11.85 -8.71 -8.74
N VAL A 84 -11.07 -9.73 -8.38
CA VAL A 84 -9.68 -9.83 -8.85
C VAL A 84 -9.64 -10.32 -10.29
N SER A 85 -9.15 -9.45 -11.18
CA SER A 85 -8.93 -9.77 -12.60
C SER A 85 -7.59 -10.47 -12.83
N LYS A 86 -6.56 -10.08 -12.08
CA LYS A 86 -5.19 -10.58 -12.27
C LYS A 86 -4.36 -10.40 -11.01
N VAL A 87 -3.51 -11.39 -10.72
CA VAL A 87 -2.50 -11.30 -9.67
C VAL A 87 -1.11 -11.41 -10.32
N ARG A 88 -0.19 -10.54 -9.91
CA ARG A 88 1.19 -10.51 -10.38
C ARG A 88 2.13 -10.66 -9.20
N LEU A 89 3.08 -11.57 -9.31
CA LEU A 89 4.17 -11.70 -8.37
C LEU A 89 5.21 -10.59 -8.64
N GLY A 90 5.58 -9.86 -7.59
CA GLY A 90 6.65 -8.89 -7.58
C GLY A 90 7.95 -9.51 -7.09
N LYS A 91 8.68 -8.78 -6.23
CA LYS A 91 9.87 -9.32 -5.57
C LYS A 91 9.46 -10.32 -4.50
N SER A 92 10.08 -11.50 -4.51
CA SER A 92 9.87 -12.56 -3.52
C SER A 92 11.21 -13.16 -3.10
N THR A 93 11.27 -13.58 -1.84
CA THR A 93 12.40 -14.31 -1.24
C THR A 93 12.01 -15.73 -0.86
N LEU A 94 10.77 -16.16 -1.12
CA LEU A 94 10.28 -17.49 -0.75
C LEU A 94 11.02 -18.61 -1.50
N SER A 95 11.47 -18.33 -2.74
CA SER A 95 12.18 -19.29 -3.60
C SER A 95 11.45 -20.63 -3.82
N SER A 96 10.19 -20.77 -3.40
CA SER A 96 9.30 -21.91 -3.67
C SER A 96 8.19 -21.48 -4.62
N GLY A 97 8.27 -21.94 -5.87
CA GLY A 97 7.24 -21.67 -6.88
C GLY A 97 5.88 -22.29 -6.54
N ALA A 98 5.87 -23.38 -5.76
CA ALA A 98 4.64 -24.01 -5.30
C ALA A 98 3.91 -23.13 -4.26
N MET A 99 4.65 -22.61 -3.27
CA MET A 99 4.10 -21.69 -2.27
C MET A 99 3.61 -20.38 -2.92
N GLU A 100 4.41 -19.79 -3.81
CA GLU A 100 4.04 -18.55 -4.53
C GLU A 100 2.76 -18.75 -5.35
N SER A 101 2.66 -19.86 -6.08
CA SER A 101 1.46 -20.19 -6.87
C SER A 101 0.23 -20.43 -6.00
N CYS A 102 0.40 -21.08 -4.84
CA CYS A 102 -0.68 -21.25 -3.87
C CYS A 102 -1.20 -19.90 -3.37
N MET A 103 -0.29 -19.01 -2.96
CA MET A 103 -0.65 -17.67 -2.50
C MET A 103 -1.33 -16.84 -3.59
N MET A 104 -0.85 -16.93 -4.84
CA MET A 104 -1.52 -16.28 -5.97
C MET A 104 -2.95 -16.77 -6.16
N ARG A 105 -3.20 -18.09 -6.02
CA ARG A 105 -4.56 -18.65 -6.13
C ARG A 105 -5.47 -18.13 -5.02
N ALA A 106 -4.97 -18.12 -3.78
CA ALA A 106 -5.70 -17.55 -2.64
C ALA A 106 -6.08 -16.07 -2.86
N LEU A 107 -5.20 -15.29 -3.51
CA LEU A 107 -5.46 -13.90 -3.83
C LEU A 107 -6.41 -13.70 -5.02
N VAL A 108 -6.51 -14.65 -5.96
CA VAL A 108 -7.46 -14.58 -7.09
C VAL A 108 -8.91 -14.76 -6.61
N GLU A 109 -9.11 -15.55 -5.55
CA GLU A 109 -10.45 -15.77 -4.96
C GLU A 109 -10.91 -14.61 -4.07
N MET A 110 -10.04 -13.64 -3.82
CA MET A 110 -10.35 -12.47 -3.02
C MET A 110 -11.41 -11.61 -3.73
N SER A 111 -12.39 -11.12 -2.97
CA SER A 111 -13.31 -10.07 -3.39
C SER A 111 -13.23 -8.93 -2.39
N ILE A 112 -12.99 -7.72 -2.87
CA ILE A 112 -12.94 -6.51 -2.04
C ILE A 112 -14.18 -5.69 -2.37
N PRO A 113 -15.06 -5.39 -1.40
CA PRO A 113 -16.21 -4.52 -1.65
C PRO A 113 -15.74 -3.18 -2.22
N PRO A 114 -16.40 -2.64 -3.26
CA PRO A 114 -15.98 -1.39 -3.91
C PRO A 114 -15.84 -0.20 -2.95
N LEU A 115 -16.60 -0.21 -1.85
CA LEU A 115 -16.59 0.83 -0.81
C LEU A 115 -15.33 0.82 0.07
N ALA A 116 -14.58 -0.30 0.10
CA ALA A 116 -13.36 -0.45 0.90
C ALA A 116 -12.09 -0.10 0.11
N ILE A 117 -12.21 0.21 -1.18
CA ILE A 117 -11.10 0.73 -1.97
C ILE A 117 -11.04 2.23 -1.68
N PRO A 118 -9.97 2.76 -1.06
CA PRO A 118 -9.80 4.18 -0.89
C PRO A 118 -9.59 4.81 -2.28
N LEU A 119 -10.70 5.08 -2.97
CA LEU A 119 -10.77 6.13 -3.95
C LEU A 119 -10.41 7.38 -3.15
N ARG A 120 -9.25 7.98 -3.42
CA ARG A 120 -8.93 9.30 -2.86
C ARG A 120 -10.11 10.20 -3.24
N SER A 121 -10.98 10.45 -2.27
CA SER A 121 -11.93 11.53 -2.29
C SER A 121 -11.10 12.79 -2.47
N SER A 122 -10.99 13.26 -3.70
CA SER A 122 -10.70 14.65 -3.96
C SER A 122 -11.97 15.43 -3.61
N GLU A 123 -12.26 15.54 -2.31
CA GLU A 123 -13.11 16.62 -1.86
C GLU A 123 -12.40 17.92 -2.28
N PRO A 124 -13.04 18.77 -3.09
CA PRO A 124 -12.51 20.10 -3.29
C PRO A 124 -12.55 20.78 -1.94
N PHE A 125 -11.37 21.12 -1.42
CA PHE A 125 -11.25 22.03 -0.31
C PHE A 125 -11.94 23.33 -0.72
N SER A 126 -13.16 23.53 -0.22
CA SER A 126 -13.96 24.73 -0.44
C SER A 126 -13.24 25.87 0.28
N GLY A 127 -12.51 26.68 -0.49
CA GLY A 127 -11.79 27.84 0.00
C GLY A 127 -11.51 28.80 -1.15
N GLY A 128 -12.32 29.85 -1.27
CA GLY A 128 -12.00 31.04 -2.07
C GLY A 128 -12.84 31.23 -3.33
N GLU A 129 -14.09 31.64 -3.12
CA GLU A 129 -14.93 32.38 -4.06
C GLU A 129 -14.20 33.56 -4.71
N TRP A 130 -14.05 33.61 -6.05
CA TRP A 130 -14.08 34.82 -6.91
C TRP A 130 -14.28 34.42 -8.40
N MET A 131 -15.44 34.79 -8.97
CA MET A 131 -15.81 35.10 -10.40
C MET A 131 -15.15 34.36 -11.58
N ARG A 132 -15.79 33.98 -12.71
CA ARG A 132 -17.15 34.09 -13.28
C ARG A 132 -17.23 33.20 -14.55
N HIS A 133 -18.40 32.59 -14.78
CA HIS A 133 -19.09 32.24 -16.06
C HIS A 133 -18.26 31.67 -17.24
N SER A 134 -18.54 30.48 -17.79
CA SER A 134 -19.82 30.07 -18.40
C SER A 134 -19.74 28.62 -18.96
N LYS A 135 -20.93 28.00 -19.09
CA LYS A 135 -21.33 26.77 -19.82
C LYS A 135 -21.11 25.39 -19.14
N GLU A 136 -22.28 24.84 -18.78
CA GLU A 136 -22.77 23.45 -18.62
C GLU A 136 -21.82 22.26 -18.34
N PRO A 137 -22.21 21.36 -17.42
CA PRO A 137 -21.44 20.18 -17.05
C PRO A 137 -21.81 18.99 -17.93
N LEU A 138 -20.88 18.52 -18.76
CA LEU A 138 -20.93 17.13 -19.21
C LEU A 138 -20.17 16.29 -18.18
N GLY A 139 -20.93 15.46 -17.48
CA GLY A 139 -20.46 14.59 -16.41
C GLY A 139 -19.24 13.79 -16.83
N ILE A 140 -18.11 14.14 -16.22
CA ILE A 140 -16.94 13.27 -16.22
C ILE A 140 -17.20 12.30 -15.07
N ALA A 141 -17.53 11.06 -15.41
CA ALA A 141 -17.39 9.95 -14.48
C ALA A 141 -15.92 9.94 -14.03
N GLN A 142 -15.65 10.50 -12.86
CA GLN A 142 -14.34 10.45 -12.23
C GLN A 142 -14.20 9.06 -11.62
N ALA A 143 -13.77 8.08 -12.41
CA ALA A 143 -13.30 6.81 -11.90
C ALA A 143 -11.88 7.02 -11.34
N ALA A 144 -11.79 7.61 -10.16
CA ALA A 144 -10.52 7.90 -9.48
C ALA A 144 -9.77 6.60 -9.15
N GLY A 145 -8.96 6.09 -10.08
CA GLY A 145 -8.14 4.90 -9.89
C GLY A 145 -7.05 5.11 -8.83
N GLY A 146 -7.36 4.75 -7.59
CA GLY A 146 -6.42 4.75 -6.47
C GLY A 146 -5.57 3.48 -6.45
N LEU A 147 -4.26 3.64 -6.23
CA LEU A 147 -3.43 2.54 -5.73
C LEU A 147 -3.67 2.44 -4.23
N ALA A 148 -4.33 1.38 -3.78
CA ALA A 148 -4.50 1.08 -2.36
C ALA A 148 -3.43 0.05 -1.97
N ALA A 149 -2.49 0.43 -1.11
CA ALA A 149 -1.58 -0.53 -0.49
C ALA A 149 -2.25 -1.09 0.76
N LEU A 150 -2.44 -2.42 0.80
CA LEU A 150 -2.86 -3.10 2.02
C LEU A 150 -1.64 -3.17 2.95
N GLY A 151 -1.85 -3.00 4.26
CA GLY A 151 -0.80 -3.21 5.26
C GLY A 151 -0.18 -4.62 5.14
N PRO A 152 1.07 -4.82 5.57
CA PRO A 152 1.73 -6.12 5.46
C PRO A 152 1.01 -7.19 6.30
N ILE A 153 0.73 -8.35 5.71
CA ILE A 153 0.22 -9.51 6.43
C ILE A 153 1.41 -10.31 6.93
N MET A 154 1.56 -10.41 8.25
CA MET A 154 2.61 -11.21 8.88
C MET A 154 2.06 -12.62 9.18
N ILE A 155 2.65 -13.64 8.56
CA ILE A 155 2.28 -15.05 8.78
C ILE A 155 3.45 -15.74 9.50
N VAL A 156 3.15 -16.36 10.64
CA VAL A 156 4.13 -17.16 11.40
C VAL A 156 3.65 -18.60 11.43
N ALA A 157 4.44 -19.51 10.85
CA ALA A 157 4.13 -20.95 10.82
C ALA A 157 5.41 -21.77 10.75
N ALA A 158 5.45 -22.90 11.47
CA ALA A 158 6.58 -23.84 11.50
C ALA A 158 7.96 -23.18 11.77
N GLY A 159 7.99 -22.12 12.59
CA GLY A 159 9.23 -21.39 12.91
C GLY A 159 9.71 -20.42 11.82
N VAL A 160 8.94 -20.24 10.73
CA VAL A 160 9.20 -19.29 9.66
C VAL A 160 8.24 -18.11 9.76
N THR A 161 8.76 -16.90 9.55
CA THR A 161 7.99 -15.66 9.44
C THR A 161 7.98 -15.19 8.00
N ILE A 162 6.79 -14.95 7.44
CA ILE A 162 6.60 -14.47 6.08
C ILE A 162 5.82 -13.16 6.12
N ALA A 163 6.40 -12.11 5.54
CA ALA A 163 5.74 -10.83 5.29
C ALA A 163 5.16 -10.82 3.87
N VAL A 164 3.83 -10.74 3.77
CA VAL A 164 3.11 -10.67 2.49
C VAL A 164 2.61 -9.24 2.27
N TYR A 165 3.08 -8.60 1.21
CA TYR A 165 2.66 -7.26 0.81
C TYR A 165 1.71 -7.36 -0.39
N VAL A 166 0.52 -6.77 -0.28
CA VAL A 166 -0.48 -6.79 -1.35
C VAL A 166 -0.80 -5.36 -1.78
N ALA A 167 -0.49 -5.04 -3.04
CA ALA A 167 -0.86 -3.78 -3.66
C ALA A 167 -2.09 -3.99 -4.55
N VAL A 168 -3.15 -3.23 -4.34
CA VAL A 168 -4.40 -3.29 -5.09
C VAL A 168 -4.44 -2.17 -6.14
N VAL A 169 -4.81 -2.52 -7.37
CA VAL A 169 -4.82 -1.64 -8.55
C VAL A 169 -6.16 -1.80 -9.28
N THR A 170 -6.92 -0.74 -9.56
CA THR A 170 -8.19 -0.84 -10.30
C THR A 170 -7.98 -0.72 -11.82
N VAL A 171 -8.44 -1.69 -12.63
CA VAL A 171 -7.90 -1.92 -13.99
C VAL A 171 -8.23 -0.84 -15.04
N ASP A 172 -9.33 -0.10 -14.94
CA ASP A 172 -9.86 0.61 -16.12
C ASP A 172 -9.17 1.94 -16.49
N GLU A 173 -8.53 2.63 -15.55
CA GLU A 173 -7.83 3.91 -15.86
C GLU A 173 -6.35 3.92 -15.44
N THR A 174 -5.90 2.90 -14.70
CA THR A 174 -4.62 2.96 -13.99
C THR A 174 -3.44 2.41 -14.76
N ALA A 175 -3.62 1.56 -15.78
CA ALA A 175 -2.49 1.12 -16.61
C ALA A 175 -1.83 2.31 -17.31
N GLU A 176 -2.64 3.24 -17.83
CA GLU A 176 -2.15 4.50 -18.39
C GLU A 176 -1.65 5.45 -17.31
N ALA A 177 -2.29 5.50 -16.14
CA ALA A 177 -1.78 6.29 -15.01
C ALA A 177 -0.40 5.80 -14.53
N ILE A 178 -0.18 4.48 -14.42
CA ILE A 178 1.09 3.83 -14.05
C ILE A 178 2.13 4.07 -15.14
N LYS A 179 1.78 3.90 -16.42
CA LYS A 179 2.68 4.23 -17.53
C LYS A 179 3.09 5.70 -17.50
N ARG A 180 2.14 6.61 -17.24
CA ARG A 180 2.40 8.05 -17.09
C ARG A 180 3.30 8.32 -15.89
N TRP A 181 3.05 7.70 -14.74
CA TRP A 181 3.86 7.85 -13.55
C TRP A 181 5.29 7.35 -13.74
N ARG A 182 5.47 6.18 -14.36
CA ARG A 182 6.79 5.65 -14.72
C ARG A 182 7.50 6.56 -15.72
N ARG A 183 6.79 7.11 -16.70
CA ARG A 183 7.36 8.07 -17.65
C ARG A 183 7.86 9.33 -16.92
N ILE A 184 7.05 9.88 -16.02
CA ILE A 184 7.43 11.04 -15.20
C ILE A 184 8.63 10.72 -14.31
N GLU A 185 8.62 9.57 -13.64
CA GLU A 185 9.73 9.13 -12.80
C GLU A 185 11.03 8.97 -13.59
N ASN A 186 10.96 8.39 -14.79
CA ASN A 186 12.11 8.27 -15.70
C ASN A 186 12.66 9.63 -16.17
N LEU A 187 11.81 10.67 -16.25
CA LEU A 187 12.28 12.05 -16.53
C LEU A 187 13.00 12.67 -15.33
N CYS A 188 12.57 12.33 -14.11
CA CYS A 188 13.13 12.90 -12.87
C CYS A 188 14.39 12.17 -12.38
N MET A 189 14.51 10.85 -12.62
CA MET A 189 15.60 10.02 -12.08
C MET A 189 17.02 10.47 -12.49
N PRO A 190 17.30 10.83 -13.76
CA PRO A 190 18.63 11.32 -14.15
C PRO A 190 19.05 12.55 -13.36
N TRP A 191 18.11 13.47 -13.12
CA TRP A 191 18.36 14.71 -12.38
C TRP A 191 18.50 14.48 -10.89
N LEU A 192 17.77 13.52 -10.32
CA LEU A 192 18.01 13.07 -8.95
C LEU A 192 19.44 12.55 -8.79
N ASN A 193 19.88 11.64 -9.67
CA ASN A 193 21.24 11.11 -9.61
C ASN A 193 22.29 12.23 -9.74
N GLN A 194 22.07 13.17 -10.66
CA GLN A 194 22.97 14.32 -10.81
C GLN A 194 22.99 15.22 -9.57
N CYS A 195 21.83 15.48 -8.96
CA CYS A 195 21.74 16.23 -7.70
C CYS A 195 22.47 15.50 -6.56
N LEU A 196 22.38 14.17 -6.50
CA LEU A 196 23.10 13.39 -5.49
C LEU A 196 24.61 13.40 -5.70
N MET A 197 25.09 13.54 -6.94
CA MET A 197 26.51 13.67 -7.27
C MET A 197 27.07 15.07 -6.97
N ASP A 198 26.27 16.11 -7.21
CA ASP A 198 26.58 17.50 -6.88
C ASP A 198 25.43 18.12 -6.10
N ASN A 199 25.49 17.97 -4.78
CA ASN A 199 24.46 18.47 -3.87
C ASN A 199 24.71 19.91 -3.42
N LYS A 200 25.72 20.63 -3.93
CA LYS A 200 25.98 22.01 -3.48
C LYS A 200 25.11 23.01 -4.23
N GLN A 201 24.59 24.00 -3.51
CA GLN A 201 23.84 25.09 -4.11
C GLN A 201 24.79 26.10 -4.75
N PRO A 202 24.47 26.66 -5.93
CA PRO A 202 25.23 27.75 -6.49
C PRO A 202 25.02 29.04 -5.70
N SER A 203 26.00 29.94 -5.71
CA SER A 203 26.01 31.17 -4.90
C SER A 203 24.76 32.03 -5.03
N TRP A 204 24.06 31.99 -6.17
CA TRP A 204 22.90 32.83 -6.44
C TRP A 204 21.61 32.41 -5.71
N ASN A 205 21.49 31.17 -5.21
CA ASN A 205 20.29 30.73 -4.45
C ASN A 205 20.59 30.15 -3.06
N ILE A 206 21.83 30.27 -2.58
CA ILE A 206 22.19 29.81 -1.22
C ILE A 206 21.37 30.52 -0.15
N GLY A 207 21.03 31.81 -0.36
CA GLY A 207 20.23 32.59 0.60
C GLY A 207 18.82 32.04 0.82
N ASP A 208 18.22 31.44 -0.21
CA ASP A 208 16.83 30.97 -0.17
C ASP A 208 16.71 29.50 0.23
N PHE A 209 17.67 28.66 -0.18
CA PHE A 209 17.58 27.20 -0.04
C PHE A 209 18.72 26.56 0.78
N GLY A 210 19.64 27.37 1.32
CA GLY A 210 20.80 26.90 2.08
C GLY A 210 21.98 26.49 1.20
N THR A 211 23.02 25.91 1.79
CA THR A 211 24.26 25.56 1.07
C THR A 211 24.17 24.25 0.29
N GLU A 212 23.16 23.42 0.56
CA GLU A 212 22.98 22.10 -0.05
C GLU A 212 21.59 21.93 -0.64
N LYS A 213 21.50 21.20 -1.75
CA LYS A 213 20.28 20.85 -2.46
C LYS A 213 19.57 19.74 -1.70
N ASP A 214 18.28 19.93 -1.40
CA ASP A 214 17.42 18.83 -0.95
C ASP A 214 16.93 18.01 -2.17
N CYS A 215 17.79 17.09 -2.63
CA CYS A 215 17.54 16.29 -3.82
C CYS A 215 16.27 15.44 -3.72
N LYS A 216 15.90 14.98 -2.52
CA LYS A 216 14.68 14.20 -2.30
C LYS A 216 13.44 15.08 -2.49
N SER A 217 13.43 16.28 -1.91
CA SER A 217 12.36 17.26 -2.12
C SER A 217 12.22 17.63 -3.60
N CYS A 218 13.34 17.90 -4.29
CA CYS A 218 13.32 18.26 -5.70
C CYS A 218 12.83 17.12 -6.62
N PHE A 219 13.17 15.87 -6.31
CA PHE A 219 12.63 14.71 -7.03
C PHE A 219 11.12 14.57 -6.84
N TYR A 220 10.61 14.77 -5.62
CA TYR A 220 9.17 14.76 -5.39
C TYR A 220 8.49 15.89 -6.16
N GLU A 221 8.98 17.13 -6.09
CA GLU A 221 8.41 18.24 -6.84
C GLU A 221 8.41 17.96 -8.35
N CYS A 222 9.50 17.43 -8.90
CA CYS A 222 9.57 17.01 -10.30
C CYS A 222 8.44 16.04 -10.67
N LYS A 223 8.17 15.05 -9.81
CA LYS A 223 7.09 14.08 -10.02
C LYS A 223 5.70 14.73 -9.95
N HIS A 224 5.50 15.65 -9.03
CA HIS A 224 4.23 16.39 -8.90
C HIS A 224 4.00 17.34 -10.08
N ARG A 225 5.08 17.91 -10.63
CA ARG A 225 5.04 18.80 -11.80
C ARG A 225 5.18 18.06 -13.13
N GLY A 226 4.84 16.77 -13.19
CA GLY A 226 4.76 16.03 -14.45
C GLY A 226 6.11 15.84 -15.18
N GLY A 227 7.23 15.84 -14.44
CA GLY A 227 8.57 15.64 -15.00
C GLY A 227 9.39 16.92 -15.14
N HIS A 228 8.85 18.07 -14.72
CA HIS A 228 9.57 19.35 -14.73
C HIS A 228 10.43 19.51 -13.48
N TRP A 229 11.75 19.39 -13.65
CA TRP A 229 12.72 19.55 -12.57
C TRP A 229 12.76 21.01 -12.05
N PRO A 230 12.79 21.24 -10.72
CA PRO A 230 12.72 22.59 -10.15
C PRO A 230 14.09 23.28 -10.16
N ASP A 231 14.53 23.79 -11.32
CA ASP A 231 15.86 24.41 -11.48
C ASP A 231 16.09 25.65 -10.59
N TYR A 232 15.03 26.33 -10.15
CA TYR A 232 15.14 27.45 -9.20
C TYR A 232 15.65 26.99 -7.82
N LYS A 233 15.32 25.76 -7.41
CA LYS A 233 15.67 25.17 -6.11
C LYS A 233 16.84 24.18 -6.22
N CYS A 234 16.83 23.32 -7.24
CA CYS A 234 17.88 22.34 -7.50
C CYS A 234 18.41 22.53 -8.92
N PRO A 235 19.20 23.58 -9.18
CA PRO A 235 19.65 23.90 -10.52
C PRO A 235 20.50 22.78 -11.11
N ARG A 236 20.21 22.41 -12.36
CA ARG A 236 21.05 21.53 -13.15
C ARG A 236 22.40 22.20 -13.47
N PRO A 237 23.48 21.43 -13.70
CA PRO A 237 24.76 21.99 -14.11
C PRO A 237 24.62 22.86 -15.36
N GLY A 238 25.17 24.07 -15.30
CA GLY A 238 25.07 25.06 -16.38
C GLY A 238 23.75 25.83 -16.43
N TYR A 239 22.75 25.49 -15.60
CA TYR A 239 21.55 26.31 -15.46
C TYR A 239 21.90 27.67 -14.84
N ARG A 240 21.43 28.74 -15.50
CA ARG A 240 21.38 30.08 -14.93
C ARG A 240 19.95 30.59 -15.04
N PRO A 241 19.38 31.13 -13.95
CA PRO A 241 18.07 31.73 -14.03
C PRO A 241 18.11 32.97 -14.94
N PRO A 242 17.03 33.24 -15.70
CA PRO A 242 16.94 34.46 -16.52
C PRO A 242 17.10 35.71 -15.64
N GLY A 243 17.96 36.63 -16.06
CA GLY A 243 18.17 37.91 -15.36
C GLY A 243 19.38 37.98 -14.43
N LEU A 244 20.10 36.88 -14.20
CA LEU A 244 21.42 36.93 -13.56
C LEU A 244 22.49 37.30 -14.59
N SER A 245 23.00 38.54 -14.52
CA SER A 245 24.08 39.01 -15.41
C SER A 245 25.37 38.23 -15.15
N SER A 246 26.06 37.88 -16.24
CA SER A 246 27.42 37.32 -16.19
C SER A 246 28.37 38.42 -15.74
N ASN A 247 28.60 38.57 -14.43
CA ASN A 247 29.72 39.34 -13.92
C ASN A 247 31.02 38.54 -14.04
#